data_AF-A0A930XPL4-F1
#
_entry.id   AF-A0A930XPL4-F1
#
_cell.length_a   1.000
_cell.length_b   1.000
_cell.length_c   1.000
_cell.angle_alpha   90.00
_cell.angle_beta   90.00
_cell.angle_gamma   90.00
#
_symmetry.space_group_name_H-M   'P 1'
#
loop_
_entity.id
_entity.type
_entity.pdbx_description
1 polymer ?
#
loop_
_entity_poly.entity_id
_entity_poly.type
_entity_poly.pdbx_seq_one_letter_code
_entity_poly.pdbx_strand_id
1 'polypeptide(L)' 'MTTLSNSPTGLSDDAIWNNLKRAIASSSGFKRWQQEKGGVSDRQDWTLDQLVSSYLRETLETLAY' A
#
# COMPACT_ATOMS: atom_id res chain seq x y z
N MET A 1 -29.87 16.58 27.73
CA MET A 1 -29.88 15.39 26.83
C MET A 1 -28.59 15.44 26.04
N THR A 2 -27.69 14.48 26.24
CA THR A 2 -26.33 14.45 25.69
C THR A 2 -26.32 13.87 24.29
N THR A 3 -26.08 14.68 23.26
CA THR A 3 -25.67 14.18 21.94
C THR A 3 -24.14 14.25 21.87
N LEU A 4 -23.54 13.08 21.73
CA LEU A 4 -22.09 12.88 21.64
C LEU A 4 -21.53 13.69 20.47
N SER A 5 -20.68 14.65 20.79
CA SER A 5 -19.83 15.35 19.82
C SER A 5 -18.90 14.32 19.18
N ASN A 6 -19.12 14.00 17.90
CA ASN A 6 -18.23 13.18 17.11
C ASN A 6 -16.96 13.99 16.81
N SER A 7 -15.94 13.83 17.66
CA SER A 7 -14.61 14.38 17.48
C SER A 7 -14.05 14.03 16.09
N PRO A 8 -13.57 14.99 15.28
CA PRO A 8 -12.84 14.68 14.06
C PRO A 8 -11.38 14.34 14.44
N THR A 9 -11.18 13.18 15.04
CA THR A 9 -9.85 12.62 15.31
C THR A 9 -9.68 11.25 14.66
N GLY A 10 -10.35 11.04 13.53
CA GLY A 10 -10.11 9.90 12.65
C GLY A 10 -9.33 10.40 11.44
N LEU A 11 -8.12 9.88 11.23
CA LEU A 11 -7.42 10.03 9.96
C LEU A 11 -8.39 9.66 8.85
N SER A 12 -8.59 10.53 7.85
CA SER A 12 -9.40 10.21 6.68
C SER A 12 -8.91 8.89 6.08
N ASP A 13 -9.82 8.08 5.53
CA ASP A 13 -9.48 6.80 4.88
C ASP A 13 -8.31 6.95 3.89
N ASP A 14 -8.30 8.07 3.17
CA ASP A 14 -7.22 8.48 2.28
C ASP A 14 -5.86 8.65 2.98
N ALA A 15 -5.84 9.25 4.17
CA ALA A 15 -4.62 9.42 4.97
C ALA A 15 -4.12 8.09 5.54
N ILE A 16 -5.03 7.17 5.85
CA ILE A 16 -4.71 5.79 6.26
C ILE A 16 -4.09 5.04 5.07
N TRP A 17 -4.74 5.07 3.91
CA TRP A 17 -4.24 4.45 2.67
C TRP A 17 -2.87 4.98 2.26
N ASN A 18 -2.66 6.30 2.33
CA ASN A 18 -1.37 6.91 2.00
C ASN A 18 -0.26 6.51 2.99
N ASN A 19 -0.56 6.39 4.28
CA ASN A 19 0.42 5.86 5.25
C ASN A 19 0.75 4.39 5.00
N LEU A 20 -0.25 3.57 4.70
CA LEU A 20 -0.06 2.15 4.41
C LEU A 20 0.83 1.96 3.17
N LYS A 21 0.55 2.69 2.08
CA LYS A 21 1.38 2.67 0.87
C LYS A 21 2.82 3.03 1.16
N ARG A 22 3.07 4.08 1.96
CA ARG A 22 4.43 4.49 2.35
C ARG A 22 5.13 3.43 3.20
N ALA A 23 4.43 2.84 4.16
CA ALA A 23 4.99 1.78 5.01
C ALA A 23 5.40 0.57 4.16
N ILE A 24 4.52 0.11 3.26
CA ILE A 24 4.80 -1.00 2.33
C ILE A 24 5.98 -0.64 1.42
N ALA A 25 5.97 0.54 0.81
CA ALA A 25 7.05 1.00 -0.06
C ALA A 25 8.42 1.08 0.65
N SER A 26 8.41 1.38 1.95
CA SER A 26 9.63 1.41 2.76
C SER A 26 10.14 0.03 3.16
N SER A 27 9.27 -0.98 3.13
CA SER A 27 9.55 -2.35 3.57
C SER A 27 10.58 -3.05 2.68
N SER A 28 11.44 -3.86 3.31
CA SER A 28 12.45 -4.66 2.61
C SER A 28 11.83 -5.69 1.65
N GLY A 29 10.67 -6.25 1.99
CA GLY A 29 9.95 -7.20 1.14
C GLY A 29 9.48 -6.59 -0.17
N PHE A 30 8.90 -5.39 -0.10
CA PHE A 30 8.46 -4.65 -1.28
C PHE A 30 9.62 -4.23 -2.17
N LYS A 31 10.71 -3.70 -1.58
CA LYS A 31 11.89 -3.30 -2.34
C LYS A 31 12.53 -4.48 -3.08
N ARG A 32 12.63 -5.65 -2.44
CA ARG A 32 13.14 -6.87 -3.07
C ARG A 32 12.23 -7.36 -4.19
N TRP A 33 10.92 -7.44 -3.93
CA TRP A 33 9.93 -7.80 -4.94
C TRP A 33 9.98 -6.85 -6.15
N GLN A 34 10.14 -5.55 -5.92
CA GLN A 34 10.27 -4.56 -6.98
C GLN A 34 11.54 -4.80 -7.84
N GLN A 35 12.66 -5.19 -7.22
CA GLN A 35 13.90 -5.51 -7.92
C GLN A 35 13.80 -6.85 -8.69
N GLU A 36 13.18 -7.86 -8.11
CA GLU A 36 12.99 -9.18 -8.72
C GLU A 36 12.00 -9.14 -9.89
N LYS A 37 10.96 -8.31 -9.81
CA LYS A 37 9.94 -8.15 -10.87
C LYS A 37 10.28 -7.05 -11.89
N GLY A 38 11.17 -6.13 -11.54
CA GLY A 38 11.46 -4.92 -12.30
C GLY A 38 12.77 -5.01 -13.08
N GLY A 39 12.74 -5.70 -14.23
CA GLY A 39 13.54 -5.23 -15.35
C GLY A 39 13.10 -3.80 -15.65
N VAL A 40 14.00 -2.84 -15.46
CA VAL A 40 13.78 -1.38 -15.22
C VAL A 40 12.91 -0.64 -16.27
N SER A 41 12.51 -1.28 -17.36
CA SER A 41 11.95 -0.61 -18.54
C SER A 41 10.42 -0.64 -18.69
N ASP A 42 9.71 -1.63 -18.12
CA ASP A 42 8.25 -1.77 -18.35
C ASP A 42 7.39 -1.12 -17.25
N ARG A 43 7.96 -0.98 -16.05
CA ARG A 43 7.23 -0.53 -14.84
C ARG A 43 7.58 0.88 -14.37
N GLN A 44 8.39 1.61 -15.13
CA GLN A 44 8.76 2.98 -14.79
C GLN A 44 7.56 3.94 -14.83
N ASP A 45 6.52 3.57 -15.58
CA ASP A 45 5.25 4.33 -15.69
C ASP A 45 4.24 4.00 -14.57
N TRP A 46 4.51 2.97 -13.74
CA TRP A 46 3.55 2.54 -12.74
C TRP A 46 3.61 3.43 -11.51
N THR A 47 2.43 3.91 -11.09
CA THR A 47 2.30 4.67 -9.84
C THR A 47 2.57 3.78 -8.64
N LEU A 48 2.97 4.41 -7.52
CA LEU A 48 3.16 3.71 -6.24
C LEU A 48 1.93 2.87 -5.85
N ASP A 49 0.74 3.37 -6.17
CA ASP A 49 -0.53 2.71 -5.90
C ASP A 49 -0.69 1.39 -6.67
N GLN A 50 -0.34 1.38 -7.97
CA GLN A 50 -0.37 0.18 -8.80
C GLN A 50 0.68 -0.85 -8.37
N LEU A 51 1.87 -0.39 -7.99
CA LEU A 51 2.94 -1.26 -7.48
C LEU A 51 2.53 -1.89 -6.15
N VAL A 52 2.01 -1.10 -5.21
CA VAL A 52 1.54 -1.59 -3.89
C VAL A 52 0.38 -2.56 -4.07
N SER A 53 -0.60 -2.25 -4.93
CA SER A 53 -1.73 -3.15 -5.21
C SER A 53 -1.28 -4.48 -5.80
N SER A 54 -0.32 -4.47 -6.72
CA SER A 54 0.22 -5.71 -7.32
C SER A 54 1.02 -6.54 -6.31
N TYR A 55 1.83 -5.89 -5.48
CA TYR A 55 2.56 -6.56 -4.40
C TYR A 55 1.61 -7.22 -3.39
N LEU A 56 0.57 -6.49 -2.96
CA LEU A 56 -0.45 -7.03 -2.05
C LEU A 56 -1.20 -8.20 -2.68
N ARG A 57 -1.58 -8.09 -3.96
CA ARG A 57 -2.25 -9.17 -4.68
C ARG A 57 -1.39 -10.43 -4.73
N GLU A 58 -0.14 -10.34 -5.16
CA GLU A 58 0.75 -11.51 -5.24
C GLU A 58 1.07 -12.12 -3.87
N THR A 59 1.27 -11.28 -2.85
CA THR A 59 1.53 -11.76 -1.48
C THR A 59 0.31 -12.45 -0.87
N LEU A 60 -0.89 -11.96 -1.16
CA LEU A 60 -2.14 -12.62 -0.77
C LEU A 60 -2.37 -13.93 -1.53
N GLU A 61 -2.07 -13.99 -2.83
CA GLU A 61 -2.17 -15.21 -3.63
C GLU A 61 -1.20 -16.30 -3.12
N THR A 62 -0.03 -15.91 -2.63
CA THR A 62 0.98 -16.85 -2.07
C THR A 62 0.56 -17.41 -0.70
N LEU A 63 -0.27 -16.69 0.06
CA LEU A 63 -0.77 -17.11 1.38
C LEU A 63 -2.11 -17.85 1.32
N ALA A 64 -2.78 -17.84 0.17
CA ALA A 64 -4.08 -18.50 -0.04
C ALA A 64 -3.98 -19.96 -0.50
N TYR A 65 -2.77 -20.51 -0.53
CA TYR A 65 -2.47 -21.91 -0.85
C TYR A 65 -2.12 -22.67 0.43
#